data_AF-A0AAW7PHT5-F1
#
_entry.id   AF-A0AAW7PHT5-F1
#
_cell.length_a   1.000
_cell.length_b   1.000
_cell.length_c   1.000
_cell.angle_alpha   90.00
_cell.angle_beta   90.00
_cell.angle_gamma   90.00
#
_symmetry.space_group_name_H-M   'P 1'
#
loop_
_entity.id
_entity.type
_entity.pdbx_description
1 polymer ?
#
loop_
_entity_poly.entity_id
_entity_poly.type
_entity_poly.pdbx_seq_one_letter_code
_entity_poly.pdbx_strand_id
1 'polypeptide(L)' 'MKSVRRRHPELAPASPHKLRHTGATLAKQAGVSLEAISEALTHSDKEITKTYVNIKDKVNRTVGDIAFRSLKN' A
#
# COMPACT_ATOMS: atom_id res chain seq x y z
N MET A 1 -14.07 11.74 -12.43
CA MET A 1 -14.49 10.35 -12.74
C MET A 1 -15.95 10.20 -13.21
N LYS A 2 -16.61 11.25 -13.73
CA LYS A 2 -18.02 11.15 -14.18
C LYS A 2 -18.21 10.18 -15.35
N SER A 3 -17.30 10.19 -16.32
CA SER A 3 -17.33 9.32 -17.50
C SER A 3 -17.15 7.84 -17.16
N VAL A 4 -16.30 7.52 -16.19
CA VAL A 4 -16.10 6.14 -15.70
C VAL A 4 -17.34 5.67 -14.96
N ARG A 5 -17.86 6.49 -14.03
CA ARG A 5 -19.09 6.16 -13.27
C ARG A 5 -20.31 5.95 -14.17
N ARG A 6 -20.40 6.68 -15.29
CA ARG A 6 -21.48 6.50 -16.26
C ARG A 6 -21.35 5.18 -17.03
N ARG A 7 -20.13 4.77 -17.37
CA ARG A 7 -19.86 3.54 -18.13
C ARG A 7 -19.84 2.27 -17.27
N HIS A 8 -19.50 2.43 -15.99
CA HIS A 8 -19.33 1.36 -15.03
C HIS A 8 -20.05 1.68 -13.72
N PRO A 9 -21.40 1.65 -13.72
CA PRO A 9 -22.19 1.94 -12.52
C PRO A 9 -22.02 0.88 -11.42
N GLU A 10 -21.57 -0.33 -11.76
CA GLU A 10 -21.28 -1.44 -10.84
C GLU A 10 -20.04 -1.19 -9.98
N LEU A 11 -19.13 -0.31 -10.41
CA LEU A 11 -17.89 -0.05 -9.70
C LEU A 11 -18.13 0.89 -8.51
N ALA A 12 -17.46 0.57 -7.40
CA ALA A 12 -17.44 1.46 -6.24
C ALA A 12 -16.88 2.85 -6.61
N PRO A 13 -17.42 3.94 -6.04
CA PRO A 13 -16.92 5.29 -6.31
C PRO A 13 -15.43 5.46 -5.98
N ALA A 14 -14.65 5.73 -7.01
CA ALA A 14 -13.24 6.07 -6.90
C ALA A 14 -13.00 7.57 -7.10
N SER A 15 -11.94 8.07 -6.46
CA SER A 15 -11.39 9.41 -6.69
C SER A 15 -9.96 9.27 -7.24
N PRO A 16 -9.44 10.29 -7.95
CA PRO A 16 -8.05 10.27 -8.41
C PRO A 16 -7.05 9.97 -7.28
N HIS A 17 -7.32 10.51 -6.08
CA HIS A 17 -6.49 10.25 -4.92
C HIS A 17 -6.53 8.77 -4.49
N LYS A 18 -7.72 8.14 -4.42
CA LYS A 18 -7.81 6.68 -4.13
C LYS A 18 -7.04 5.84 -5.15
N LEU A 19 -7.10 6.20 -6.44
CA LEU A 19 -6.34 5.50 -7.48
C LEU A 19 -4.83 5.68 -7.32
N ARG A 20 -4.36 6.82 -6.80
CA ARG A 20 -2.96 7.04 -6.43
C ARG A 20 -2.51 6.07 -5.33
N HIS A 21 -3.33 5.83 -4.29
CA HIS A 21 -3.06 4.77 -3.29
C HIS A 21 -3.00 3.38 -3.93
N THR A 22 -3.92 3.07 -4.85
CA THR A 22 -3.91 1.80 -5.57
C THR A 22 -2.63 1.62 -6.37
N GLY A 23 -2.17 2.65 -7.09
CA GLY A 23 -0.91 2.62 -7.84
C GLY A 23 0.31 2.37 -6.96
N ALA A 24 0.42 3.07 -5.83
CA ALA A 24 1.50 2.88 -4.86
C ALA A 24 1.50 1.46 -4.27
N THR A 25 0.31 0.94 -3.96
CA THR A 25 0.13 -0.42 -3.42
C THR A 25 0.56 -1.49 -4.43
N LEU A 26 0.14 -1.36 -5.70
CA LEU A 26 0.52 -2.29 -6.77
C LEU A 26 2.04 -2.27 -7.04
N ALA A 27 2.65 -1.08 -7.07
CA ALA A 27 4.10 -0.95 -7.22
C ALA A 27 4.85 -1.67 -6.09
N LYS A 28 4.40 -1.50 -4.85
CA LYS A 28 5.01 -2.20 -3.71
C LYS A 28 4.85 -3.72 -3.81
N GLN A 29 3.69 -4.20 -4.25
CA GLN A 29 3.44 -5.62 -4.47
C GLN A 29 4.31 -6.21 -5.60
N ALA A 30 4.62 -5.41 -6.62
CA ALA A 30 5.54 -5.78 -7.69
C ALA A 30 7.02 -5.75 -7.27
N GLY A 31 7.32 -5.47 -5.99
CA GLY A 31 8.67 -5.48 -5.45
C GLY A 31 9.42 -4.14 -5.59
N VAL A 32 8.75 -3.08 -6.04
CA VAL A 32 9.36 -1.74 -6.10
C VAL A 32 9.68 -1.26 -4.68
N SER A 33 10.86 -0.67 -4.50
CA SER A 33 11.29 -0.14 -3.21
C SER A 33 10.37 1.00 -2.74
N LEU A 34 10.26 1.18 -1.42
CA LEU A 34 9.43 2.26 -0.88
C LEU A 34 10.00 3.63 -1.27
N GLU A 35 11.32 3.70 -1.44
CA GLU A 35 12.10 4.83 -1.90
C GLU A 35 11.68 5.28 -3.30
N ALA A 36 11.70 4.36 -4.27
CA ALA A 36 11.35 4.67 -5.65
C ALA A 36 9.86 5.07 -5.77
N ILE A 37 8.99 4.46 -4.97
CA ILE A 37 7.57 4.87 -4.88
C ILE A 37 7.46 6.27 -4.27
N SER A 38 8.22 6.56 -3.21
CA SER A 38 8.23 7.88 -2.56
C SER A 38 8.68 8.98 -3.52
N GLU A 39 9.73 8.71 -4.30
CA GLU A 39 10.26 9.60 -5.33
C GLU A 39 9.24 9.83 -6.45
N ALA A 40 8.65 8.76 -7.00
CA ALA A 40 7.63 8.84 -8.04
C ALA A 40 6.37 9.60 -7.59
N LEU A 41 6.06 9.56 -6.29
CA LEU A 41 4.96 10.30 -5.67
C LEU A 41 5.38 11.68 -5.11
N THR A 42 6.63 12.09 -5.32
CA THR A 42 7.19 13.37 -4.86
C THR A 42 6.96 13.63 -3.37
N HIS A 43 7.09 12.59 -2.54
CA HIS A 43 6.95 12.72 -1.09
C HIS A 43 8.30 13.03 -0.45
N SER A 44 8.33 14.04 0.42
CA SER A 44 9.52 14.44 1.17
C SER A 44 9.93 13.43 2.26
N ASP A 45 8.99 12.59 2.70
CA ASP A 45 9.19 11.60 3.75
C ASP A 45 8.61 10.24 3.33
N LYS A 46 9.38 9.18 3.63
CA LYS A 46 8.98 7.79 3.41
C LYS A 46 7.82 7.37 4.30
N GLU A 47 7.66 7.97 5.48
CA GLU A 47 6.50 7.74 6.37
C GLU A 47 5.19 8.15 5.68
N ILE A 48 5.21 9.24 4.90
CA ILE A 48 4.05 9.66 4.11
C ILE A 48 3.70 8.57 3.10
N THR A 49 4.69 8.00 2.41
CA THR A 49 4.49 6.92 1.43
C THR A 49 3.89 5.65 2.04
N LYS A 50 4.13 5.35 3.32
CA LYS A 50 3.47 4.22 4.00
C LYS A 50 1.95 4.36 4.04
N THR A 51 1.43 5.58 4.20
CA THR A 51 -0.03 5.82 4.14
C THR A 51 -0.62 5.55 2.75
N TYR A 52 0.20 5.56 1.70
CA TYR A 52 -0.21 5.26 0.34
C TYR A 52 -0.21 3.77 -0.01
N VAL A 53 0.47 2.97 0.80
CA VAL A 53 0.69 1.55 0.57
C VAL A 53 -0.20 0.74 1.51
N ASN A 54 -1.31 0.20 1.01
CA ASN A 54 -2.26 -0.56 1.82
C ASN A 54 -1.87 -2.05 1.92
N ILE A 55 -0.62 -2.34 2.26
CA ILE A 55 -0.18 -3.71 2.58
C ILE A 55 0.23 -3.80 4.04
N LYS A 56 -0.09 -4.94 4.68
CA LYS A 56 0.50 -5.27 5.97
C LYS A 56 2.00 -5.45 5.78
N ASP A 57 2.80 -4.85 6.65
CA ASP A 57 4.25 -5.09 6.66
C ASP A 57 4.52 -6.59 6.81
N LYS A 58 5.12 -7.20 5.79
CA LYS A 58 5.67 -8.56 5.90
C LYS A 58 6.99 -8.44 6.65
N VAL A 59 6.91 -8.57 7.97
CA VAL A 59 8.10 -8.76 8.81
C VAL A 59 8.51 -10.22 8.69
N ASN A 60 9.65 -10.50 8.06
CA ASN A 60 10.26 -11.82 8.09
C ASN A 60 10.66 -12.13 9.53
N ARG A 61 9.78 -12.83 10.27
CA ARG A 61 10.04 -13.30 11.62
C ARG A 61 10.44 -14.76 11.56
N THR A 62 11.40 -15.13 12.38
CA THR A 62 11.73 -16.55 12.54
C THR A 62 10.60 -17.26 13.27
N VAL A 63 10.44 -18.56 13.03
CA VAL A 63 9.50 -19.38 13.81
C VAL A 63 9.82 -19.34 15.32
N GLY A 64 11.09 -19.14 15.69
CA GLY A 64 11.53 -18.95 17.07
C GLY A 64 10.98 -17.68 17.71
N ASP A 65 11.01 -16.54 17.00
CA ASP A 65 10.45 -15.27 17.48
C ASP A 65 8.93 -15.34 17.69
N ILE A 66 8.24 -16.09 16.82
CA ILE A 66 6.79 -16.32 16.94
C ILE A 66 6.51 -17.16 18.19
N ALA A 67 7.20 -18.30 18.34
CA ALA A 67 7.04 -19.20 19.48
C ALA A 67 7.37 -18.51 20.82
N PHE A 68 8.48 -17.78 20.90
CA PHE A 68 8.90 -17.07 22.11
C PHE A 68 7.85 -16.05 22.59
N ARG A 69 7.22 -15.30 21.68
CA ARG A 69 6.16 -14.34 22.03
C ARG A 69 4.86 -15.02 22.43
N SER A 70 4.51 -16.14 21.80
CA SER A 70 3.32 -16.92 22.18
C SER A 70 3.45 -17.55 23.56
N LEU A 71 4.67 -17.86 24.03
CA LEU A 71 4.93 -18.42 25.36
C LEU A 71 5.03 -17.36 26.48
N LYS A 72 5.23 -16.09 26.11
CA LYS A 72 5.39 -14.98 27.06
C LYS A 72 4.07 -14.28 27.41
N ASN A 73 2.96 -14.70 26.78
CA ASN A 73 1.59 -14.23 27.04
C ASN A 73 0.79 -15.26 27.82
#